data_AF-A0A4Y9N5Y6-F1
#
_entry.id   AF-A0A4Y9N5Y6-F1
#
_cell.length_a   1.000
_cell.length_b   1.000
_cell.length_c   1.000
_cell.angle_alpha   90.00
_cell.angle_beta   90.00
_cell.angle_gamma   90.00
#
_symmetry.space_group_name_H-M   'P 1'
#
loop_
_entity.id
_entity.type
_entity.pdbx_description
1 polymer ?
#
loop_
_entity_poly.entity_id
_entity_poly.type
_entity_poly.pdbx_seq_one_letter_code
_entity_poly.pdbx_strand_id
1 'polypeptide(L)'
;MILADTSAWVEYDRATGSAVDHRLTELITTEGPLAVTEPVLTEVCAGARDEPRADDLRRLLLRCHLLPVDVAADFDAAALVYRRCRRAGVTPRGMVDCLIAAVAWRASAVLLARDVDLDRVAGVMGIAMDEASLRS
;
A
#
# COMPACT_ATOMS: atom_id res chain seq x y z
N MET A 1 -9.27 8.66 -1.43
CA MET A 1 -7.81 8.60 -1.24
C MET A 1 -7.28 7.33 -1.89
N ILE A 2 -6.08 7.38 -2.45
CA ILE A 2 -5.37 6.23 -3.03
C ILE A 2 -4.20 5.89 -2.10
N LEU A 3 -4.28 4.78 -1.37
CA LEU A 3 -3.20 4.29 -0.54
C LEU A 3 -2.24 3.46 -1.41
N ALA A 4 -1.05 4.01 -1.67
CA ALA A 4 -0.01 3.28 -2.39
C ALA A 4 0.68 2.29 -1.46
N ASP A 5 0.69 1.02 -1.85
CA ASP A 5 1.41 -0.06 -1.18
C ASP A 5 2.93 0.07 -1.40
N THR A 6 3.71 -0.61 -0.57
CA THR A 6 5.17 -0.71 -0.70
C THR A 6 5.59 -1.17 -2.10
N SER A 7 4.88 -2.13 -2.70
CA SER A 7 5.17 -2.59 -4.07
C SER A 7 5.08 -1.46 -5.10
N ALA A 8 4.13 -0.53 -4.97
CA ALA A 8 4.01 0.62 -5.87
C ALA A 8 5.19 1.59 -5.71
N TRP A 9 5.61 1.85 -4.48
CA TRP A 9 6.79 2.68 -4.22
C TRP A 9 8.08 2.06 -4.75
N VAL A 10 8.21 0.73 -4.70
CA VAL A 10 9.35 0.00 -5.29
C VAL A 10 9.36 0.16 -6.82
N GLU A 11 8.21 0.07 -7.48
CA GLU A 11 8.11 0.26 -8.93
C GLU A 11 8.53 1.68 -9.36
N TYR A 12 8.14 2.70 -8.59
CA TYR A 12 8.54 4.09 -8.77
C TYR A 12 10.03 4.32 -8.48
N ASP A 13 10.55 3.78 -7.37
CA ASP A 13 11.95 3.93 -6.99
C ASP A 13 12.90 3.36 -8.05
N ARG A 14 12.48 2.27 -8.70
CA ARG A 14 13.21 1.60 -9.77
C ARG A 14 12.94 2.18 -11.16
N ALA A 15 12.00 3.11 -11.31
CA ALA A 15 11.56 3.68 -12.59
C ALA A 15 11.25 2.58 -13.63
N THR A 16 10.46 1.60 -13.24
CA THR A 16 10.22 0.37 -14.03
C THR A 16 9.46 0.59 -15.34
N GLY A 17 8.76 1.72 -15.50
CA GLY A 17 7.85 1.95 -16.62
C GLY A 17 6.58 1.09 -16.59
N SER A 18 6.27 0.47 -15.45
CA SER A 18 5.01 -0.26 -15.28
C SER A 18 3.82 0.71 -15.18
N ALA A 19 2.60 0.19 -15.36
CA ALA A 19 1.40 1.00 -15.18
C ALA A 19 1.33 1.61 -13.77
N VAL A 20 1.77 0.87 -12.76
CA VAL A 20 1.81 1.32 -11.36
C VAL A 20 2.86 2.42 -11.15
N ASP A 21 4.05 2.29 -11.73
CA ASP A 21 5.08 3.36 -11.71
C ASP A 21 4.55 4.65 -12.36
N HIS A 22 4.01 4.55 -13.58
CA HIS A 22 3.44 5.70 -14.27
C HIS A 22 2.29 6.35 -13.47
N ARG A 23 1.42 5.53 -12.87
CA ARG A 23 0.31 6.03 -12.06
C ARG A 23 0.80 6.74 -10.79
N LEU A 24 1.80 6.19 -10.10
CA LEU A 24 2.36 6.82 -8.92
C LEU A 24 3.07 8.14 -9.27
N THR A 25 3.82 8.17 -10.37
CA THR A 25 4.46 9.37 -10.91
C THR A 25 3.44 10.45 -11.24
N GLU A 26 2.34 10.11 -11.91
CA GLU A 26 1.22 11.02 -12.18
C GLU A 26 0.67 11.61 -10.87
N LEU A 27 0.30 10.75 -9.91
CA LEU A 27 -0.28 11.18 -8.63
C LEU A 27 0.65 12.11 -7.84
N ILE A 28 1.96 11.88 -7.87
CA ILE A 28 2.95 12.77 -7.23
C ILE A 28 3.04 14.11 -7.97
N THR A 29 3.11 14.09 -9.30
CA THR A 29 3.32 15.30 -10.12
C THR A 29 2.10 16.20 -10.18
N THR A 30 0.89 15.64 -10.11
CA THR A 30 -0.36 16.39 -10.15
C THR A 30 -0.91 16.72 -8.76
N GLU A 31 -0.19 16.41 -7.69
CA GLU A 31 -0.69 16.50 -6.31
C GLU A 31 -2.05 15.78 -6.14
N GLY A 32 -2.16 14.60 -6.74
CA GLY A 32 -3.35 13.76 -6.66
C GLY A 32 -3.65 13.27 -5.24
N PRO A 33 -4.76 12.53 -5.04
CA PRO A 33 -5.20 12.10 -3.71
C PRO A 33 -4.38 10.92 -3.16
N LEU A 34 -3.06 10.98 -3.26
CA LEU A 34 -2.10 9.96 -2.84
C LEU A 34 -1.96 9.95 -1.31
N ALA A 35 -2.00 8.75 -0.76
CA ALA A 35 -1.89 8.49 0.66
C ALA A 35 -0.83 7.43 0.97
N VAL A 36 -0.36 7.47 2.21
CA VAL A 36 0.60 6.54 2.80
C VAL A 36 0.13 6.12 4.20
N THR A 37 0.60 4.99 4.70
CA THR A 37 0.44 4.57 6.10
C THR A 37 1.80 4.17 6.70
N GLU A 38 1.93 4.17 8.01
CA GLU A 38 3.18 3.92 8.73
C GLU A 38 3.83 2.57 8.37
N PRO A 39 3.09 1.46 8.18
CA PRO A 39 3.68 0.22 7.71
C PRO A 39 4.36 0.34 6.33
N VAL A 40 3.70 1.01 5.37
CA VAL A 40 4.30 1.27 4.04
C VAL A 40 5.54 2.14 4.15
N LEU A 41 5.47 3.22 4.95
CA LEU A 41 6.64 4.07 5.20
C LEU A 41 7.81 3.25 5.76
N THR A 42 7.52 2.34 6.69
CA THR A 42 8.53 1.47 7.31
C THR A 42 9.17 0.54 6.28
N GLU A 43 8.36 -0.16 5.50
CA GLU A 43 8.86 -1.11 4.49
C GLU A 43 9.66 -0.42 3.39
N VAL A 44 9.20 0.73 2.90
CA VAL A 44 9.90 1.51 1.87
C VAL A 44 11.25 2.00 2.37
N CYS A 45 11.31 2.57 3.59
CA CYS A 45 12.58 3.02 4.16
C CYS A 45 13.53 1.85 4.43
N ALA A 46 13.02 0.71 4.93
CA ALA A 46 13.82 -0.48 5.21
C ALA A 46 14.34 -1.16 3.93
N GLY A 47 13.61 -1.03 2.82
CA GLY A 47 13.97 -1.58 1.51
C GLY A 47 14.91 -0.69 0.69
N ALA A 48 15.23 0.52 1.16
CA ALA A 48 16.13 1.43 0.45
C ALA A 48 17.56 0.88 0.40
N ARG A 49 18.27 1.15 -0.69
CA ARG A 49 19.63 0.63 -0.94
C ARG A 49 20.71 1.26 -0.05
N ASP A 50 20.47 2.47 0.46
CA ASP A 50 21.39 3.25 1.29
C ASP A 50 20.60 4.28 2.12
N GLU A 51 21.22 4.82 3.18
CA GLU A 51 20.61 5.81 4.08
C GLU A 51 20.17 7.10 3.36
N PRO A 52 20.98 7.71 2.46
CA PRO A 52 20.54 8.88 1.72
C PRO A 52 19.27 8.65 0.91
N ARG A 53 19.15 7.48 0.25
CA ARG A 53 17.94 7.15 -0.51
C ARG A 53 16.75 6.91 0.41
N ALA A 54 16.96 6.29 1.57
CA ALA A 54 15.92 6.14 2.58
C ALA A 54 15.37 7.51 3.03
N ASP A 55 16.25 8.48 3.27
CA ASP A 55 15.87 9.85 3.65
C ASP A 55 15.10 10.59 2.54
N ASP A 56 15.52 10.43 1.29
CA ASP A 56 14.80 10.98 0.12
C ASP A 56 13.39 10.41 0.00
N LEU A 57 13.25 9.09 0.10
CA LEU A 57 11.95 8.41 0.06
C LEU A 57 11.09 8.83 1.25
N ARG A 58 11.64 8.84 2.46
CA ARG A 58 10.92 9.29 3.67
C ARG A 58 10.37 10.70 3.50
N ARG A 59 11.19 11.64 3.00
CA ARG A 59 10.74 13.02 2.74
C ARG A 59 9.62 13.09 1.71
N LEU A 60 9.68 12.27 0.67
CA LEU A 60 8.62 12.19 -0.34
C LEU A 60 7.32 11.62 0.23
N LEU A 61 7.38 10.48 0.93
CA LEU A 61 6.21 9.82 1.49
C LEU A 61 5.50 10.70 2.52
N LEU A 62 6.26 11.45 3.35
CA LEU A 62 5.69 12.37 4.34
C LEU A 62 5.03 13.63 3.76
N ARG A 63 5.14 13.87 2.44
CA ARG A 63 4.35 14.90 1.74
C ARG A 63 2.97 14.39 1.32
N CYS A 64 2.77 13.07 1.28
CA CYS A 64 1.49 12.46 0.96
C CYS A 64 0.53 12.57 2.14
N HIS A 65 -0.76 12.33 1.91
CA HIS A 65 -1.72 12.27 2.99
C HIS A 65 -1.47 11.04 3.87
N LEU A 66 -1.23 11.24 5.16
CA LEU A 66 -1.08 10.12 6.10
C LEU A 66 -2.45 9.55 6.47
N LEU A 67 -2.63 8.26 6.23
CA LEU A 67 -3.69 7.45 6.82
C LEU A 67 -3.10 6.73 8.03
N PRO A 68 -3.22 7.31 9.25
CA PRO A 68 -2.55 6.77 10.40
C PRO A 68 -3.16 5.45 10.81
N VAL A 69 -2.32 4.53 11.27
CA VAL A 69 -2.76 3.33 11.98
C VAL A 69 -3.53 3.74 13.23
N ASP A 70 -4.76 3.27 13.33
CA ASP A 70 -5.56 3.35 14.54
C ASP A 70 -5.29 2.09 15.39
N VAL A 71 -4.58 2.26 16.50
CA VAL A 71 -4.18 1.14 17.37
C VAL A 71 -5.39 0.37 17.90
N ALA A 72 -6.52 1.03 18.14
CA ALA A 72 -7.72 0.41 18.68
C ALA A 72 -8.52 -0.36 17.62
N ALA A 73 -8.40 0.01 16.35
CA ALA A 73 -9.18 -0.59 15.26
C ALA A 73 -8.37 -1.53 14.36
N ASP A 74 -7.16 -1.13 13.95
CA ASP A 74 -6.50 -1.72 12.79
C ASP A 74 -5.76 -3.03 13.10
N PHE A 75 -5.28 -3.23 14.33
CA PHE A 75 -4.62 -4.49 14.69
C PHE A 75 -5.62 -5.64 14.79
N ASP A 76 -6.78 -5.41 15.41
CA ASP A 76 -7.86 -6.39 15.45
C ASP A 76 -8.46 -6.61 14.05
N ALA A 77 -8.59 -5.55 13.26
CA ALA A 77 -9.00 -5.65 11.87
C ALA A 77 -7.97 -6.42 11.01
N ALA A 78 -6.67 -6.25 11.21
CA ALA A 78 -5.64 -7.04 10.52
C ALA A 78 -5.77 -8.53 10.84
N ALA A 79 -6.02 -8.89 12.10
CA ALA A 79 -6.29 -10.27 12.49
C ALA A 79 -7.59 -10.80 11.85
N LEU A 80 -8.62 -9.96 11.71
CA LEU A 80 -9.85 -10.28 10.99
C LEU A 80 -9.59 -10.52 9.51
N VAL A 81 -8.84 -9.64 8.84
CA VAL A 81 -8.41 -9.75 7.43
C VAL A 81 -7.73 -11.09 7.22
N TYR A 82 -6.73 -11.41 8.04
CA TYR A 82 -6.00 -12.67 7.95
C TYR A 82 -6.93 -13.89 8.05
N ARG A 83 -7.80 -13.92 9.08
CA ARG A 83 -8.74 -15.04 9.26
C ARG A 83 -9.76 -15.16 8.13
N ARG A 84 -10.26 -14.04 7.60
CA ARG A 84 -11.20 -14.02 6.46
C ARG A 84 -10.53 -14.55 5.19
N CYS A 85 -9.33 -14.06 4.87
CA CYS A 85 -8.56 -14.53 3.73
C CYS A 85 -8.33 -16.04 3.82
N ARG A 86 -7.86 -16.53 4.98
CA ARG A 86 -7.61 -17.97 5.18
C ARG A 86 -8.85 -18.83 4.99
N ARG A 87 -10.02 -18.37 5.44
CA ARG A 87 -11.31 -19.06 5.20
C ARG A 87 -11.72 -19.05 3.72
N ALA A 88 -11.33 -18.03 2.97
CA ALA A 88 -11.56 -17.92 1.53
C ALA A 88 -10.48 -18.62 0.68
N GLY A 89 -9.52 -19.34 1.29
CA GLY A 89 -8.41 -19.99 0.58
C GLY A 89 -7.29 -19.05 0.14
N VAL A 90 -7.33 -17.78 0.54
CA VAL A 90 -6.27 -16.79 0.29
C VAL A 90 -5.33 -16.73 1.49
N THR A 91 -4.02 -16.76 1.27
CA THR A 91 -3.04 -16.62 2.34
C THR A 91 -2.28 -15.31 2.16
N PRO A 92 -2.54 -14.28 3.00
CA PRO A 92 -1.74 -13.06 2.99
C PRO A 92 -0.26 -13.39 3.24
N ARG A 93 0.68 -12.63 2.66
CA ARG A 93 2.12 -12.89 2.82
C ARG A 93 2.59 -12.62 4.25
N GLY A 94 1.92 -11.71 4.95
CA GLY A 94 2.19 -11.41 6.35
C GLY A 94 1.12 -10.56 7.03
N MET A 95 1.33 -10.33 8.32
CA MET A 95 0.45 -9.46 9.12
C MET A 95 0.55 -7.98 8.73
N VAL A 96 1.68 -7.56 8.14
CA VAL A 96 1.86 -6.18 7.65
C VAL A 96 0.92 -5.90 6.47
N ASP A 97 0.85 -6.78 5.47
CA ASP A 97 -0.15 -6.70 4.38
C ASP A 97 -1.59 -6.61 4.94
N CYS A 98 -1.89 -7.41 5.98
CA CYS A 98 -3.20 -7.39 6.60
C CYS A 98 -3.48 -6.06 7.31
N LEU A 99 -2.47 -5.44 7.91
CA LEU A 99 -2.57 -4.14 8.56
C LEU A 99 -2.75 -3.02 7.53
N ILE A 100 -2.02 -3.05 6.42
CA ILE A 100 -2.20 -2.12 5.30
C ILE A 100 -3.63 -2.23 4.74
N ALA A 101 -4.10 -3.47 4.51
CA ALA A 101 -5.48 -3.71 4.07
C ALA A 101 -6.52 -3.23 5.10
N ALA A 102 -6.26 -3.39 6.40
CA ALA A 102 -7.14 -2.88 7.45
C ALA A 102 -7.25 -1.35 7.43
N VAL A 103 -6.12 -0.64 7.32
CA VAL A 103 -6.08 0.82 7.19
C VAL A 103 -6.85 1.26 5.95
N ALA A 104 -6.59 0.62 4.80
CA ALA A 104 -7.28 0.93 3.55
C ALA A 104 -8.80 0.73 3.67
N TRP A 105 -9.20 -0.39 4.27
CA TRP A 105 -10.61 -0.73 4.46
C TRP A 105 -11.33 0.26 5.38
N ARG A 106 -10.74 0.59 6.54
CA ARG A 106 -11.29 1.58 7.48
C ARG A 106 -11.40 2.96 6.85
N ALA A 107 -10.39 3.38 6.10
CA ALA A 107 -10.35 4.69 5.44
C ALA A 107 -11.17 4.75 4.14
N SER A 108 -11.79 3.64 3.71
CA SER A 108 -12.43 3.51 2.39
C SER A 108 -11.49 3.96 1.25
N ALA A 109 -10.20 3.64 1.37
CA ALA A 109 -9.18 3.98 0.41
C ALA A 109 -9.15 2.97 -0.75
N VAL A 110 -8.72 3.45 -1.91
CA VAL A 110 -8.36 2.61 -3.06
C VAL A 110 -6.90 2.20 -2.90
N LEU A 111 -6.57 0.94 -3.13
CA LEU A 111 -5.18 0.45 -3.09
C LEU A 111 -4.52 0.58 -4.47
N LEU A 112 -3.29 1.11 -4.50
CA LEU A 112 -2.42 1.08 -5.66
C LEU A 112 -1.23 0.18 -5.35
N ALA A 113 -1.07 -0.94 -6.06
CA ALA A 113 -0.06 -1.94 -5.76
C ALA A 113 0.36 -2.71 -7.02
N ARG A 114 1.59 -3.25 -7.00
CA ARG A 114 2.06 -4.27 -7.94
C ARG A 114 2.24 -5.59 -7.20
N ASP A 115 1.15 -6.09 -6.62
CA ASP A 115 1.16 -7.26 -5.76
C ASP A 115 -0.12 -8.10 -5.88
N VAL A 116 0.02 -9.32 -6.41
CA VAL A 116 -1.10 -10.24 -6.66
C VAL A 116 -1.69 -10.79 -5.35
N ASP A 117 -0.89 -10.93 -4.30
CA ASP A 117 -1.41 -11.42 -3.02
C ASP A 117 -2.21 -10.33 -2.32
N LEU A 118 -1.78 -9.07 -2.40
CA LEU A 118 -2.56 -7.95 -1.89
C LEU A 118 -3.87 -7.75 -2.67
N ASP A 119 -3.86 -7.94 -3.99
CA ASP A 119 -5.09 -7.92 -4.81
C ASP A 119 -6.11 -8.98 -4.35
N ARG A 120 -5.64 -10.21 -4.08
CA ARG A 120 -6.51 -11.27 -3.52
C ARG A 120 -7.05 -10.91 -2.14
N VAL A 121 -6.23 -10.30 -1.28
CA VAL A 121 -6.67 -9.81 0.04
C VAL A 121 -7.73 -8.73 -0.12
N ALA A 122 -7.51 -7.76 -1.01
CA ALA A 122 -8.46 -6.70 -1.34
C ALA A 122 -9.79 -7.28 -1.83
N GLY A 123 -9.76 -8.27 -2.71
CA GLY A 123 -10.95 -8.98 -3.20
C GLY A 123 -11.76 -9.65 -2.09
N VAL A 124 -11.10 -10.31 -1.12
CA VAL A 124 -11.79 -10.93 0.03
C VAL A 124 -12.42 -9.87 0.94
N MET A 125 -11.76 -8.72 1.10
CA MET A 125 -12.20 -7.65 1.99
C MET A 125 -13.13 -6.63 1.34
N GLY A 126 -13.31 -6.68 0.03
CA GLY A 126 -14.08 -5.70 -0.74
C GLY A 126 -13.41 -4.34 -0.83
N ILE A 127 -12.07 -4.29 -0.82
CA ILE A 127 -11.29 -3.07 -0.98
C ILE A 127 -11.11 -2.80 -2.47
N ALA A 128 -11.31 -1.56 -2.90
CA ALA A 128 -11.13 -1.19 -4.31
C ALA A 128 -9.64 -1.13 -4.67
N MET A 129 -9.30 -1.60 -5.86
CA MET A 129 -7.96 -1.49 -6.46
C MET A 129 -7.96 -0.40 -7.54
N ASP A 130 -6.89 0.40 -7.61
CA ASP A 130 -6.69 1.34 -8.70
C ASP A 130 -6.46 0.57 -10.00
N GLU A 131 -7.01 1.06 -11.12
CA GLU A 131 -6.95 0.38 -12.42
C GLU A 131 -5.52 0.05 -12.87
N ALA A 132 -4.53 0.85 -12.48
CA ALA A 132 -3.13 0.59 -12.79
C ALA A 132 -2.62 -0.73 -12.17
N SER A 133 -3.20 -1.14 -11.03
CA SER A 133 -2.89 -2.40 -10.33
C SER A 133 -3.48 -3.64 -11.00
N LEU A 134 -4.51 -3.47 -11.86
CA LEU A 134 -5.20 -4.57 -12.53
C LEU A 134 -4.52 -4.98 -13.84
N ARG A 135 -3.58 -4.17 -14.34
CA ARG A 135 -2.88 -4.36 -15.62
C ARG A 135 -1.42 -4.80 -15.46
N SER A 136 -1.00 -5.03 -14.21
CA SER A 136 0.39 -5.26 -13.80
C SER A 136 0.82 -6.71 -13.71
#